data_AF-A0A379GFC4-F1
#
_entry.id   AF-A0A379GFC4-F1
#
_cell.length_a   1.000
_cell.length_b   1.000
_cell.length_c   1.000
_cell.angle_alpha   90.00
_cell.angle_beta   90.00
_cell.angle_gamma   90.00
#
_symmetry.space_group_name_H-M   'P 1'
#
loop_
_entity.id
_entity.type
_entity.pdbx_description
1 polymer ?
#
loop_
_entity_poly.entity_id
_entity_poly.type
_entity_poly.pdbx_seq_one_letter_code
_entity_poly.pdbx_strand_id
1 'polypeptide(L)' 'MKDKEVAPYITVSDAAKKITNAVCNNNSAEALEFYAGQSLGKYNGGSVYKSLSFNLCANGNIPTNTYKGSIDVSFLIE' A
#
# COMPACT_ATOMS: atom_id res chain seq x y z
N MET A 1 18.56 26.25 2.35
CA MET A 1 17.79 25.52 1.32
C MET A 1 16.48 25.14 1.98
N LYS A 2 15.33 25.64 1.49
CA LYS A 2 14.04 25.15 2.01
C LYS A 2 13.97 23.67 1.67
N ASP A 3 13.79 22.83 2.67
CA ASP A 3 13.47 21.41 2.46
C ASP A 3 12.33 21.38 1.43
N LYS A 4 12.57 20.71 0.31
CA LYS A 4 11.51 20.49 -0.69
C LYS A 4 10.43 19.70 0.03
N GLU A 5 9.33 20.36 0.34
CA GLU A 5 8.14 19.72 0.88
C GLU A 5 7.66 18.72 -0.17
N VAL A 6 7.78 17.43 0.14
CA VAL A 6 7.32 16.35 -0.73
C VAL A 6 5.98 15.88 -0.19
N ALA A 7 4.96 15.99 -1.03
CA ALA A 7 3.63 15.52 -0.70
C ALA A 7 3.69 14.02 -0.36
N PRO A 8 3.14 13.60 0.80
CA PRO A 8 3.07 12.19 1.13
C PRO A 8 2.08 11.48 0.21
N TYR A 9 2.26 10.17 0.04
CA TYR A 9 1.38 9.31 -0.75
C TYR A 9 1.18 7.98 -0.05
N ILE A 10 0.12 7.26 -0.42
CA ILE A 10 -0.21 5.95 0.13
C ILE A 10 0.22 4.87 -0.87
N THR A 11 0.92 3.86 -0.38
CA THR A 11 1.10 2.58 -1.07
C THR A 11 0.34 1.51 -0.31
N VAL A 12 -0.04 0.44 -0.99
CA VAL A 12 -0.69 -0.71 -0.34
C VAL A 12 0.20 -1.92 -0.53
N SER A 13 0.32 -2.76 0.49
CA SER A 13 1.11 -4.00 0.45
C SER A 13 0.34 -5.16 1.07
N ASP A 14 0.83 -6.38 0.84
CA ASP A 14 0.35 -7.57 1.54
C ASP A 14 0.80 -7.52 3.00
N ALA A 15 -0.15 -7.45 3.94
CA ALA A 15 0.15 -7.34 5.36
C ALA A 15 0.80 -8.60 5.95
N ALA A 16 0.75 -9.74 5.24
CA ALA A 16 1.46 -10.94 5.66
C ALA A 16 2.98 -10.88 5.37
N LYS A 17 3.42 -9.94 4.52
CA LYS A 17 4.83 -9.75 4.20
C LYS A 17 5.46 -8.73 5.15
N LYS A 18 6.77 -8.87 5.38
CA LYS A 18 7.54 -7.86 6.09
C LYS A 18 7.51 -6.55 5.27
N ILE A 19 7.01 -5.50 5.88
CA ILE A 19 6.97 -4.16 5.29
C ILE A 19 8.34 -3.50 5.49
N THR A 20 8.93 -3.00 4.40
CA THR A 20 10.16 -2.22 4.44
C THR A 20 9.96 -0.89 3.71
N ASN A 21 10.94 0.03 3.80
CA ASN A 21 10.90 1.27 3.02
C ASN A 21 10.88 1.03 1.51
N ALA A 22 11.25 -0.16 1.04
CA ALA A 22 11.19 -0.49 -0.38
C ALA A 22 9.76 -0.40 -0.94
N VAL A 23 8.70 -0.57 -0.13
CA VAL A 23 7.31 -0.37 -0.56
C VAL A 23 7.04 1.04 -1.11
N CYS A 24 7.83 2.04 -0.70
CA CYS A 24 7.70 3.43 -1.14
C CYS A 24 8.46 3.73 -2.44
N ASN A 25 9.20 2.76 -3.01
CA ASN A 25 9.92 2.98 -4.25
C ASN A 25 9.02 2.69 -5.46
N ASN A 26 9.24 3.44 -6.55
CA ASN A 26 8.56 3.15 -7.81
C ASN A 26 8.81 1.71 -8.26
N ASN A 27 7.77 1.05 -8.75
CA ASN A 27 7.80 -0.34 -9.25
C ASN A 27 8.29 -1.36 -8.21
N SER A 28 8.10 -1.07 -6.92
CA SER A 28 8.43 -2.00 -5.85
C SER A 28 7.56 -3.24 -5.92
N ALA A 29 8.18 -4.42 -5.91
CA ALA A 29 7.47 -5.69 -5.78
C ALA A 29 6.81 -5.89 -4.39
N GLU A 30 7.10 -5.01 -3.43
CA GLU A 30 6.43 -4.97 -2.12
C GLU A 30 5.11 -4.20 -2.16
N ALA A 31 4.93 -3.32 -3.16
CA ALA A 31 3.70 -2.57 -3.36
C ALA A 31 2.73 -3.32 -4.29
N LEU A 32 1.45 -3.19 -3.98
CA LEU A 32 0.35 -3.65 -4.82
C LEU A 32 0.07 -2.60 -5.89
N GLU A 33 0.03 -3.02 -7.14
CA GLU A 33 -0.36 -2.17 -8.26
C GLU A 33 -1.88 -2.25 -8.43
N PHE A 34 -2.57 -1.11 -8.36
CA PHE A 34 -4.02 -1.05 -8.54
C PHE A 34 -4.45 -0.92 -10.01
N TYR A 35 -3.52 -0.62 -10.90
CA TYR A 35 -3.78 -0.58 -12.33
C TYR A 35 -3.90 -2.00 -12.87
N ALA A 36 -4.89 -2.24 -13.73
CA ALA A 36 -5.20 -3.54 -14.36
C ALA A 36 -5.72 -4.67 -13.44
N GLY A 37 -5.99 -4.39 -12.16
CA GLY A 37 -6.53 -5.37 -11.21
C GLY A 37 -5.47 -6.38 -10.77
N GLN A 38 -5.19 -6.42 -9.47
CA GLN A 38 -4.24 -7.38 -8.92
C GLN A 38 -4.97 -8.62 -8.41
N SER A 39 -4.58 -9.80 -8.91
CA SER A 39 -5.08 -11.07 -8.39
C SER A 39 -4.67 -11.22 -6.91
N LEU A 40 -5.62 -11.06 -6.00
CA LEU A 40 -5.41 -11.25 -4.56
C LEU A 40 -5.40 -12.73 -4.13
N GLY A 41 -5.65 -13.64 -5.08
CA GLY A 41 -5.69 -15.08 -4.87
C GLY A 41 -6.63 -15.76 -5.86
N LYS A 42 -6.69 -17.09 -5.82
CA LYS A 42 -7.71 -17.85 -6.56
C LYS A 42 -8.95 -18.01 -5.69
N TYR A 43 -10.10 -17.61 -6.20
CA TYR A 43 -11.38 -17.93 -5.58
C TYR A 43 -11.78 -19.36 -5.96
N ASN A 44 -11.81 -20.27 -4.98
CA ASN A 44 -12.18 -21.67 -5.19
C ASN A 44 -13.56 -22.00 -4.59
N GLY A 45 -14.49 -21.03 -4.57
CA GLY A 45 -15.84 -21.23 -4.01
C GLY A 45 -15.94 -21.14 -2.47
N GLY A 46 -14.91 -20.62 -1.81
CA GLY A 46 -14.87 -20.41 -0.36
C GLY A 46 -14.52 -18.97 0.03
N SER A 47 -14.38 -18.69 1.32
CA SER A 47 -13.99 -17.35 1.80
C SER A 47 -12.56 -17.00 1.41
N VAL A 48 -12.36 -15.80 0.83
CA VAL A 48 -11.02 -15.23 0.60
C VAL A 48 -10.72 -14.24 1.71
N TYR A 49 -9.71 -14.55 2.52
CA TYR A 49 -9.19 -13.64 3.53
C TYR A 49 -7.90 -13.01 3.02
N LYS A 50 -7.89 -11.69 2.86
CA LYS A 50 -6.69 -10.92 2.52
C LYS A 50 -6.52 -9.77 3.49
N SER A 51 -5.33 -9.67 4.08
CA SER A 51 -4.96 -8.54 4.93
C SER A 51 -4.06 -7.60 4.13
N LEU A 52 -4.43 -6.33 4.09
CA LEU A 52 -3.74 -5.28 3.35
C LEU A 52 -3.19 -4.24 4.31
N SER A 53 -1.97 -3.78 4.06
CA SER A 53 -1.36 -2.69 4.80
C SER A 53 -1.32 -1.44 3.94
N PHE A 54 -1.86 -0.33 4.46
CA PHE A 54 -1.77 0.98 3.84
C PHE A 54 -0.59 1.72 4.45
N ASN A 55 0.43 2.00 3.64
CA ASN A 55 1.69 2.59 4.08
C ASN A 55 1.76 4.05 3.63
N LEU A 56 1.96 4.97 4.58
CA LEU A 56 2.21 6.37 4.27
C LEU A 56 3.69 6.56 3.94
N CYS A 57 3.96 6.95 2.70
CA CYS A 57 5.27 7.15 2.16
C CYS A 57 5.55 8.63 1.95
N ALA A 58 6.76 9.06 2.30
CA ALA A 58 7.30 10.37 1.92
C ALA A 58 8.80 10.23 1.63
N ASN A 59 9.29 10.85 0.56
CA ASN A 59 10.70 10.75 0.15
C ASN A 59 11.23 9.31 0.05
N GLY A 60 10.42 8.39 -0.47
CA GLY A 60 10.80 6.98 -0.67
C GLY A 60 10.95 6.17 0.62
N ASN A 61 10.41 6.64 1.75
CA ASN A 61 10.48 5.94 3.04
C ASN A 61 9.14 5.98 3.77
N ILE A 62 8.95 5.05 4.71
CA ILE A 62 7.88 5.10 5.71
C ILE A 62 8.41 5.94 6.88
N PRO A 63 7.95 7.19 7.07
CA PRO A 63 8.58 8.04 8.06
C PRO A 63 8.07 7.70 9.47
N THR A 64 8.97 7.61 10.45
CA THR A 64 8.65 7.24 11.83
C THR A 64 8.03 8.41 12.59
N ASN A 65 6.74 8.64 12.40
CA ASN A 65 6.00 9.68 13.09
C ASN A 65 4.53 9.30 13.27
N THR A 66 3.77 10.12 14.00
CA THR A 66 2.32 9.97 14.14
C THR A 66 1.62 10.73 13.01
N TYR A 67 0.70 10.05 12.34
CA TYR A 67 -0.13 10.64 11.30
C TYR A 67 -1.61 10.49 11.63
N LYS A 68 -2.44 11.39 11.09
CA LYS A 68 -3.90 11.32 11.16
C LYS A 68 -4.47 11.52 9.76
N GLY A 69 -5.51 10.77 9.42
CA GLY A 69 -6.18 10.84 8.14
C GLY A 69 -7.29 9.81 8.04
N SER A 70 -7.93 9.74 6.89
CA SER A 70 -8.95 8.75 6.54
C SER A 70 -8.61 8.11 5.20
N ILE A 71 -8.97 6.84 5.05
CA ILE A 71 -8.88 6.10 3.79
C ILE A 71 -10.25 5.50 3.54
N ASP A 72 -10.86 5.85 2.41
CA ASP A 72 -12.08 5.21 1.94
C ASP A 72 -11.70 4.07 0.99
N VAL A 73 -12.10 2.85 1.32
CA VAL A 73 -11.79 1.65 0.53
C VAL A 73 -13.08 1.06 0.01
N SER A 74 -13.15 0.85 -1.31
CA SER A 74 -14.25 0.18 -1.99
C SER A 74 -13.71 -1.05 -2.71
N PHE A 75 -14.35 -2.20 -2.51
CA PHE A 75 -14.03 -3.44 -3.22
C PHE A 75 -15.15 -3.75 -4.21
N LEU A 76 -14.79 -3.97 -5.47
CA LEU A 76 -15.68 -4.58 -6.44
C LEU A 76 -15.46 -6.10 -6.39
N ILE A 77 -16.55 -6.84 -6.23
CA ILE A 77 -16.55 -8.32 -6.32
C ILE A 77 -17.38 -8.65 -7.57
N GLU A 78 -16.73 -9.23 -8.58
CA GLU A 78 -17.35 -9.71 -9.82
C GLU A 78 -17.43 -11.24 -9.84
#